data_AF-A0AAE4C1P7-F1
#
_entry.id   AF-A0AAE4C1P7-F1
#
_cell.length_a   1.000
_cell.length_b   1.000
_cell.length_c   1.000
_cell.angle_alpha   90.00
_cell.angle_beta   90.00
_cell.angle_gamma   90.00
#
_symmetry.space_group_name_H-M   'P 1'
#
loop_
_entity.id
_entity.type
_entity.pdbx_description
1 polymer ?
#
loop_
_entity_poly.entity_id
_entity_poly.type
_entity_poly.pdbx_seq_one_letter_code
_entity_poly.pdbx_strand_id
1 'polypeptide(L)'
;MKNIIIFLLFNLFYHVQQQQSFVFAFNPKKIIQENKLKEITDREVIFNLYDIYGKETKYITSNKTTDILRKAGIYSFKGKSEDGTKLITLTIASGKLSGAYLENGKSYFIEPFDKNCKKKYKIYIKPEGNYQVGQPNDFVP
;
A
#
# COMPACT_ATOMS: atom_id res chain seq x y z
N MET A 1 -35.34 -41.55 10.29
CA MET A 1 -33.93 -41.13 10.21
C MET A 1 -33.60 -40.67 8.79
N LYS A 2 -34.06 -39.50 8.36
CA LYS A 2 -33.85 -39.00 6.98
C LYS A 2 -33.54 -37.49 6.89
N ASN A 3 -33.56 -36.78 8.01
CA ASN A 3 -33.53 -35.30 8.04
C ASN A 3 -32.29 -34.70 8.73
N ILE A 4 -31.30 -35.51 9.13
CA ILE A 4 -30.10 -35.01 9.82
C ILE A 4 -29.01 -34.56 8.83
N ILE A 5 -29.09 -34.98 7.57
CA ILE A 5 -28.08 -34.68 6.54
C ILE A 5 -28.14 -33.21 6.06
N ILE A 6 -29.28 -32.52 6.21
CA ILE A 6 -29.46 -31.15 5.72
C ILE A 6 -28.73 -30.11 6.59
N PHE A 7 -28.50 -30.40 7.88
CA PHE A 7 -27.82 -29.47 8.80
C PHE A 7 -26.28 -29.42 8.62
N LEU A 8 -25.69 -30.44 8.00
CA LEU A 8 -24.25 -30.48 7.72
C LEU A 8 -23.85 -29.68 6.47
N LEU A 9 -24.77 -29.41 5.55
CA LEU A 9 -24.49 -28.66 4.32
C LEU A 9 -24.51 -27.14 4.50
N PHE A 10 -25.14 -26.61 5.55
CA PHE A 10 -25.23 -25.16 5.80
C PHE A 10 -23.99 -24.56 6.49
N ASN A 11 -23.07 -25.39 7.00
CA ASN A 11 -21.82 -24.90 7.61
C ASN A 11 -20.69 -24.66 6.60
N LEU A 12 -20.90 -24.94 5.31
CA LEU A 12 -19.88 -24.80 4.27
C LEU A 12 -19.80 -23.40 3.63
N PHE A 13 -20.65 -22.45 4.01
CA PHE A 13 -20.75 -21.13 3.35
C PHE A 13 -20.63 -19.92 4.29
N TYR A 14 -19.78 -19.99 5.31
CA TYR A 14 -19.31 -18.81 6.04
C TYR A 14 -17.78 -18.68 6.01
N HIS A 15 -17.17 -18.88 4.84
CA HIS A 15 -15.98 -18.09 4.53
C HIS A 15 -16.44 -16.67 4.20
N VAL A 16 -16.78 -15.92 5.26
CA VAL A 16 -16.73 -14.46 5.19
C VAL A 16 -15.33 -14.15 4.73
N GLN A 17 -15.20 -13.70 3.48
CA GLN A 17 -13.96 -13.20 2.90
C GLN A 17 -13.59 -11.97 3.72
N GLN A 18 -12.88 -12.22 4.82
CA GLN A 18 -12.50 -11.20 5.77
C GLN A 18 -11.65 -10.20 5.00
N GLN A 19 -12.13 -8.96 4.91
CA GLN A 19 -11.41 -7.89 4.24
C GLN A 19 -10.04 -7.76 4.90
N GLN A 20 -9.04 -8.34 4.24
CA GLN A 20 -7.73 -8.51 4.85
C GLN A 20 -7.12 -7.12 4.93
N SER A 21 -6.95 -6.64 6.16
CA SER A 21 -6.30 -5.37 6.41
C SER A 21 -5.37 -5.48 7.59
N PHE A 22 -4.22 -4.84 7.48
CA PHE A 22 -3.20 -4.78 8.52
C PHE A 22 -2.87 -3.33 8.83
N VAL A 23 -2.73 -2.99 10.12
CA VAL A 23 -2.48 -1.61 10.57
C VAL A 23 -1.13 -1.53 11.26
N PHE A 24 -0.32 -0.55 10.86
CA PHE A 24 1.03 -0.35 11.40
C PHE A 24 1.35 1.13 11.61
N ALA A 25 2.40 1.40 12.39
CA ALA A 25 2.88 2.75 12.60
C ALA A 25 4.09 3.07 11.71
N PHE A 26 4.15 4.29 11.16
CA PHE A 26 5.25 4.76 10.33
C PHE A 26 5.43 6.27 10.46
N ASN A 27 6.66 6.77 10.35
CA ASN A 27 6.97 8.20 10.44
C ASN A 27 7.61 8.72 9.13
N PRO A 28 6.81 9.26 8.19
CA PRO A 28 7.33 9.76 6.91
C PRO A 28 8.31 10.92 7.06
N LYS A 29 8.16 11.75 8.12
CA LYS A 29 9.06 12.88 8.35
C LYS A 29 10.48 12.43 8.64
N LYS A 30 10.62 11.31 9.38
CA LYS A 30 11.92 10.70 9.70
C LYS A 30 12.65 10.31 8.42
N ILE A 31 11.96 9.66 7.48
CA ILE A 31 12.52 9.29 6.17
C ILE A 31 13.01 10.50 5.38
N ILE A 32 12.22 11.58 5.33
CA ILE A 32 12.62 12.81 4.61
C ILE A 32 13.92 13.39 5.18
N GLN A 33 14.05 13.43 6.50
CA GLN A 33 15.21 13.99 7.19
C GLN A 33 16.45 13.12 7.00
N GLU A 34 16.35 11.83 7.30
CA GLU A 34 17.49 10.89 7.25
C GLU A 34 18.05 10.74 5.84
N ASN A 35 17.20 10.80 4.81
CA ASN A 35 17.62 10.64 3.42
C ASN A 35 17.84 11.98 2.69
N LYS A 36 17.78 13.11 3.40
CA LYS A 36 17.97 14.47 2.84
C LYS A 36 17.16 14.73 1.58
N LEU A 37 15.90 14.27 1.52
CA LEU A 37 15.12 14.25 0.28
C LEU A 37 14.79 15.64 -0.31
N LYS A 38 14.97 16.69 0.49
CA LYS A 38 14.86 18.08 0.05
C LYS A 38 15.97 18.50 -0.91
N GLU A 39 17.07 17.75 -0.94
CA GLU A 39 18.19 17.93 -1.88
C GLU A 39 18.02 16.96 -3.06
N ILE A 40 18.67 17.25 -4.19
CA ILE A 40 18.72 16.31 -5.31
C ILE A 40 19.72 15.22 -4.96
N THR A 41 19.21 14.01 -4.71
CA THR A 41 20.02 12.84 -4.41
C THR A 41 19.50 11.65 -5.20
N ASP A 42 20.40 10.99 -5.95
CA ASP A 42 20.12 9.76 -6.71
C ASP A 42 20.31 8.49 -5.87
N ARG A 43 20.28 8.64 -4.54
CA ARG A 43 20.54 7.53 -3.62
C ARG A 43 19.30 6.64 -3.49
N GLU A 44 19.58 5.37 -3.25
CA GLU A 44 18.55 4.44 -2.81
C GLU A 44 18.01 4.86 -1.44
N VAL A 45 16.70 4.69 -1.27
CA VAL A 45 15.98 4.93 -0.03
C VAL A 45 15.39 3.61 0.42
N ILE A 46 15.72 3.21 1.64
CA ILE A 46 15.25 1.97 2.23
C ILE A 46 13.96 2.23 3.01
N PHE A 47 12.94 1.44 2.75
CA PHE A 47 11.69 1.44 3.49
C PHE A 47 11.49 0.09 4.17
N ASN A 48 11.47 0.07 5.49
CA ASN A 48 11.02 -1.10 6.26
C ASN A 48 9.52 -0.91 6.53
N LEU A 49 8.69 -1.64 5.79
CA LEU A 49 7.23 -1.60 5.88
C LEU A 49 6.69 -2.98 6.20
N TYR A 50 5.42 -3.08 6.51
CA TYR A 50 4.77 -4.37 6.72
C TYR A 50 4.07 -4.83 5.44
N ASP A 51 3.76 -6.13 5.34
CA ASP A 51 2.82 -6.65 4.36
C ASP A 51 1.42 -6.82 4.98
N ILE A 52 0.48 -7.33 4.19
CA ILE A 52 -0.91 -7.57 4.63
C ILE A 52 -1.07 -8.65 5.71
N TYR A 53 0.00 -9.42 5.98
CA TYR A 53 0.05 -10.42 7.04
C TYR A 53 0.80 -9.91 8.28
N GLY A 54 1.26 -8.66 8.25
CA GLY A 54 2.03 -8.05 9.34
C GLY A 54 3.48 -8.49 9.39
N LYS A 55 4.02 -9.08 8.32
CA LYS A 55 5.44 -9.40 8.21
C LYS A 55 6.20 -8.15 7.77
N GLU A 56 7.24 -7.79 8.52
CA GLU A 56 8.15 -6.72 8.12
C GLU A 56 8.91 -7.12 6.85
N THR A 57 8.92 -6.21 5.88
CA THR A 57 9.53 -6.36 4.57
C THR A 57 10.35 -5.11 4.28
N LYS A 58 11.63 -5.34 3.96
CA LYS A 58 12.55 -4.30 3.52
C LYS A 58 12.40 -4.07 2.02
N TYR A 59 12.20 -2.82 1.64
CA TYR A 59 12.13 -2.38 0.26
C TYR A 59 13.31 -1.47 -0.07
N ILE A 60 13.99 -1.79 -1.16
CA ILE A 60 15.08 -0.99 -1.72
C ILE A 60 14.47 -0.20 -2.89
N THR A 61 14.44 1.13 -2.76
CA THR A 61 13.74 2.00 -3.70
C THR A 61 14.65 3.07 -4.26
N SER A 62 14.45 3.44 -5.52
CA SER A 62 15.07 4.63 -6.09
C SER A 62 14.15 5.84 -5.88
N ASN A 63 14.74 6.98 -5.55
CA ASN A 63 14.04 8.25 -5.56
C ASN A 63 13.67 8.64 -7.00
N LYS A 64 12.37 8.77 -7.29
CA LYS A 64 11.83 9.19 -8.59
C LYS A 64 11.23 10.60 -8.52
N THR A 65 11.59 11.36 -7.50
CA THR A 65 11.08 12.72 -7.28
C THR A 65 11.71 13.68 -8.27
N THR A 66 10.88 14.30 -9.13
CA THR A 66 11.30 15.40 -10.00
C THR A 66 11.45 16.69 -9.20
N ASP A 67 12.15 17.68 -9.75
CA ASP A 67 12.34 18.98 -9.09
C ASP A 67 11.03 19.71 -8.80
N ILE A 68 10.04 19.57 -9.69
CA ILE A 68 8.69 20.14 -9.51
C ILE A 68 8.02 19.52 -8.29
N LEU A 69 8.01 18.18 -8.19
CA LEU A 69 7.42 17.48 -7.05
C LEU A 69 8.15 17.80 -5.75
N ARG A 70 9.49 17.88 -5.79
CA ARG A 70 10.32 18.24 -4.63
C ARG A 70 10.00 19.62 -4.10
N LYS A 71 9.86 20.62 -4.97
CA LYS A 71 9.45 21.99 -4.60
C LYS A 71 8.05 22.02 -3.97
N ALA A 72 7.15 21.13 -4.42
CA ALA A 72 5.84 20.93 -3.83
C ALA A 72 5.84 20.08 -2.53
N GLY A 73 7.01 19.61 -2.07
CA GLY A 73 7.11 18.73 -0.89
C GLY A 73 6.51 17.34 -1.10
N ILE A 74 6.48 16.87 -2.35
CA ILE A 74 6.00 15.55 -2.77
C ILE A 74 7.22 14.72 -3.15
N TYR A 75 7.35 13.54 -2.56
CA TYR A 75 8.46 12.62 -2.82
C TYR A 75 7.93 11.28 -3.32
N SER A 76 8.44 10.78 -4.44
CA SER A 76 7.99 9.55 -5.09
C SER A 76 9.11 8.53 -5.16
N PHE A 77 8.79 7.26 -4.91
CA PHE A 77 9.76 6.17 -4.85
C PHE A 77 9.21 4.95 -5.59
N LYS A 78 10.11 4.22 -6.26
CA LYS A 78 9.81 2.94 -6.90
C LYS A 78 10.91 1.95 -6.60
N GLY A 79 10.56 0.70 -6.36
CA GLY A 79 11.54 -0.32 -6.03
C GLY A 79 10.94 -1.71 -5.87
N LYS A 80 11.68 -2.55 -5.15
CA LYS A 80 11.29 -3.94 -4.87
C LYS A 80 11.65 -4.35 -3.45
N SER A 81 11.02 -5.40 -2.95
CA SER A 81 11.44 -6.06 -1.71
C SER A 81 12.85 -6.63 -1.86
N GLU A 82 13.54 -6.83 -0.73
CA GLU A 82 14.88 -7.42 -0.69
C GLU A 82 14.93 -8.82 -1.34
N ASP A 83 13.87 -9.62 -1.16
CA ASP A 83 13.70 -10.93 -1.82
C ASP A 83 13.26 -10.85 -3.29
N GLY A 84 12.97 -9.65 -3.80
CA GLY A 84 12.56 -9.40 -5.18
C GLY A 84 11.12 -9.82 -5.54
N THR A 85 10.35 -10.35 -4.58
CA THR A 85 9.00 -10.89 -4.83
C THR A 85 7.91 -9.82 -4.92
N LYS A 86 8.16 -8.64 -4.34
CA LYS A 86 7.19 -7.54 -4.28
C LYS A 86 7.72 -6.31 -5.01
N LEU A 87 6.91 -5.73 -5.90
CA LEU A 87 7.21 -4.45 -6.55
C LEU A 87 6.45 -3.33 -5.86
N ILE A 88 7.10 -2.24 -5.48
CA ILE A 88 6.48 -1.17 -4.68
C ILE A 88 6.57 0.20 -5.35
N THR A 89 5.49 0.98 -5.20
CA THR A 89 5.47 2.42 -5.48
C THR A 89 4.97 3.16 -4.25
N LEU A 90 5.73 4.14 -3.79
CA LEU A 90 5.40 4.95 -2.61
C LEU A 90 5.42 6.43 -2.96
N THR A 91 4.62 7.20 -2.23
CA THR A 91 4.61 8.66 -2.28
C THR A 91 4.48 9.21 -0.88
N ILE A 92 5.33 10.19 -0.54
CA ILE A 92 5.18 11.00 0.68
C ILE A 92 4.74 12.40 0.26
N ALA A 93 3.57 12.82 0.72
CA ALA A 93 3.04 14.17 0.50
C ALA A 93 2.36 14.68 1.76
N SER A 94 2.51 15.97 2.08
CA SER A 94 1.90 16.58 3.28
C SER A 94 2.20 15.84 4.60
N GLY A 95 3.34 15.15 4.67
CA GLY A 95 3.76 14.35 5.83
C GLY A 95 3.01 13.02 6.00
N LYS A 96 2.35 12.52 4.95
CA LYS A 96 1.66 11.22 4.90
C LYS A 96 2.30 10.33 3.83
N LEU A 97 2.39 9.02 4.10
CA LEU A 97 2.79 8.01 3.13
C LEU A 97 1.55 7.41 2.45
N SER A 98 1.60 7.21 1.14
CA SER A 98 0.63 6.41 0.39
C SER A 98 1.33 5.62 -0.69
N GLY A 99 0.73 4.54 -1.16
CA GLY A 99 1.31 3.76 -2.25
C GLY A 99 0.63 2.42 -2.44
N ALA A 100 1.29 1.56 -3.20
CA ALA A 100 0.88 0.18 -3.37
C ALA A 100 2.09 -0.72 -3.62
N TYR A 101 1.94 -1.99 -3.29
CA TYR A 101 2.85 -3.03 -3.77
C TYR A 101 2.09 -4.12 -4.54
N LEU A 102 2.78 -4.76 -5.47
CA LEU A 102 2.32 -5.89 -6.25
C LEU A 102 3.05 -7.14 -5.77
N GLU A 103 2.30 -8.20 -5.47
CA GLU A 103 2.83 -9.52 -5.12
C GLU A 103 1.96 -10.59 -5.79
N ASN A 104 2.58 -11.47 -6.58
CA ASN A 104 1.87 -12.55 -7.30
C ASN A 104 0.64 -12.06 -8.10
N GLY A 105 0.77 -10.93 -8.80
CA GLY A 105 -0.31 -10.34 -9.60
C GLY A 105 -1.41 -9.63 -8.80
N LYS A 106 -1.34 -9.63 -7.46
CA LYS A 106 -2.29 -8.94 -6.58
C LYS A 106 -1.73 -7.62 -6.10
N SER A 107 -2.53 -6.56 -6.15
CA SER A 107 -2.18 -5.23 -5.65
C SER A 107 -2.67 -5.01 -4.23
N TYR A 108 -1.78 -4.47 -3.40
CA TYR A 108 -2.01 -4.16 -2.00
C TYR A 108 -1.76 -2.68 -1.80
N PHE A 109 -2.73 -1.99 -1.21
CA PHE A 109 -2.72 -0.54 -1.08
C PHE A 109 -2.27 -0.14 0.32
N ILE A 110 -1.42 0.88 0.40
CA ILE A 110 -0.91 1.47 1.63
C ILE A 110 -1.44 2.89 1.72
N GLU A 111 -2.18 3.21 2.77
CA GLU A 111 -2.67 4.57 2.99
C GLU A 111 -2.77 4.89 4.50
N PRO A 112 -2.89 6.17 4.87
CA PRO A 112 -3.18 6.55 6.25
C PRO A 112 -4.43 5.83 6.76
N PHE A 113 -4.39 5.38 8.02
CA PHE A 113 -5.53 4.66 8.63
C PHE A 113 -6.83 5.47 8.56
N ASP A 114 -6.71 6.79 8.71
CA ASP A 114 -7.80 7.76 8.55
C ASP A 114 -7.25 9.05 7.90
N LYS A 115 -8.14 9.88 7.34
CA LYS A 115 -7.81 11.10 6.58
C LYS A 115 -6.85 12.02 7.30
N ASN A 116 -6.96 12.17 8.62
CA ASN A 116 -6.11 13.06 9.42
C ASN A 116 -4.92 12.35 10.08
N CYS A 117 -4.79 11.03 9.92
CA CYS A 117 -3.70 10.27 10.50
C CYS A 117 -2.38 10.49 9.75
N LYS A 118 -1.29 10.70 10.48
CA LYS A 118 0.06 10.84 9.91
C LYS A 118 1.02 9.74 10.35
N LYS A 119 0.61 8.93 11.34
CA LYS A 119 1.46 7.95 12.00
C LYS A 119 0.97 6.52 11.87
N LYS A 120 -0.35 6.28 11.77
CA LYS A 120 -0.91 4.94 11.57
C LYS A 120 -1.36 4.78 10.13
N TYR A 121 -1.03 3.64 9.56
CA TYR A 121 -1.26 3.29 8.18
C TYR A 121 -1.94 1.94 8.12
N LYS A 122 -2.75 1.73 7.09
CA LYS A 122 -3.35 0.44 6.80
C LYS A 122 -2.86 -0.07 5.46
N ILE A 123 -2.74 -1.39 5.38
CA ILE A 123 -2.49 -2.15 4.17
C ILE A 123 -3.74 -2.96 3.91
N TYR A 124 -4.27 -2.91 2.69
CA TYR A 124 -5.49 -3.63 2.37
C TYR A 124 -5.53 -4.02 0.89
N ILE A 125 -6.30 -5.06 0.60
CA ILE A 125 -6.74 -5.37 -0.76
C ILE A 125 -8.05 -4.60 -0.97
N LYS A 126 -8.20 -3.87 -2.08
CA LYS A 126 -9.50 -3.30 -2.43
C LYS A 126 -10.49 -4.45 -2.66
N PRO A 127 -11.69 -4.43 -2.05
CA PRO A 127 -12.68 -5.48 -2.27
C PRO A 127 -12.99 -5.58 -3.77
N GLU A 128 -13.24 -6.78 -4.28
CA GLU A 128 -13.54 -6.98 -5.71
C GLU A 128 -14.75 -6.11 -6.11
N GLY A 129 -14.58 -5.34 -7.19
CA GLY A 129 -15.60 -4.42 -7.68
C GLY A 129 -15.13 -3.70 -8.94
N ASN A 130 -16.08 -3.34 -9.80
CA ASN A 130 -15.82 -2.47 -10.96
C ASN A 130 -15.55 -1.05 -10.46
N TYR A 131 -14.32 -0.79 -10.03
CA TYR A 131 -13.88 0.57 -9.78
C TYR A 131 -13.69 1.24 -11.13
N GLN A 132 -14.46 2.30 -11.39
CA GLN A 132 -14.15 3.21 -12.49
C GLN A 132 -12.74 3.75 -12.25
N VAL A 133 -11.80 3.31 -13.09
CA VAL A 133 -10.44 3.82 -13.15
C VAL A 133 -10.42 4.94 -14.20
N GLY A 134 -9.94 6.13 -13.82
CA GLY A 134 -10.01 7.33 -14.66
C GLY A 134 -10.97 8.38 -14.12
N GLN A 135 -11.04 9.53 -14.78
CA GLN A 135 -12.09 10.51 -14.52
C GLN A 135 -13.43 9.95 -15.03
N PRO A 136 -14.57 10.28 -14.40
CA PRO A 136 -15.90 9.85 -14.87
C PRO A 136 -16.19 10.15 -16.35
N ASN A 137 -15.48 11.13 -16.93
CA ASN A 137 -15.62 11.59 -18.31
C ASN A 137 -14.50 11.09 -19.25
N ASP A 138 -13.59 10.23 -18.78
CA ASP A 138 -12.54 9.65 -19.64
C ASP A 138 -13.07 8.47 -20.48
N PHE A 139 -14.26 7.96 -20.16
CA PHE A 139 -14.94 6.95 -20.96
C PHE A 139 -15.57 7.59 -22.19
N VAL A 140 -14.90 7.54 -23.33
CA VAL A 140 -15.50 7.80 -24.65
C VAL A 140 -16.03 6.45 -25.17
N PRO A 141 -17.35 6.31 -25.45
CA PRO A 141 -17.91 5.10 -26.04
C PRO A 141 -17.37 4.80 -27.44
#